data_AF-D5JAI9-F1
#
_entry.id   AF-D5JAI9-F1
#
_cell.length_a   1.000
_cell.length_b   1.000
_cell.length_c   1.000
_cell.angle_alpha   90.00
_cell.angle_beta   90.00
_cell.angle_gamma   90.00
#
_symmetry.space_group_name_H-M   'P 1'
#
loop_
_entity.id
_entity.type
_entity.pdbx_description
1 polymer ?
#
loop_
_entity_poly.entity_id
_entity_poly.type
_entity_poly.pdbx_seq_one_letter_code
_entity_poly.pdbx_strand_id
1 'polypeptide(L)' 'LIGGLFNHLYSLRNLKQNHNIKKLLMEAENERQHLLTFLEVMKPNLFDQIAIKMIQVVFFNSYFIFYLLAPKVAHRF' A
#
# COMPACT_ATOMS: atom_id res chain seq x y z
N LEU A 1 -2.05 -1.43 -1.21
CA LEU A 1 -0.76 -1.93 -1.78
C LEU A 1 -0.18 -3.13 -1.02
N ILE A 2 0.20 -2.99 0.26
CA ILE A 2 0.86 -4.07 1.04
C ILE A 2 -0.01 -5.33 1.15
N GLY A 3 -1.30 -5.20 1.47
CA GLY A 3 -2.21 -6.34 1.51
C GLY A 3 -2.37 -7.06 0.16
N GLY A 4 -2.30 -6.32 -0.95
CA GLY A 4 -2.32 -6.90 -2.30
C GLY A 4 -1.06 -7.72 -2.59
N LEU A 5 0.11 -7.20 -2.20
CA LEU A 5 1.41 -7.89 -2.32
C LEU A 5 1.42 -9.20 -1.52
N PHE A 6 1.01 -9.17 -0.25
CA PHE A 6 0.97 -10.38 0.58
C PHE A 6 -0.04 -11.40 0.04
N ASN A 7 -1.23 -10.97 -0.37
CA ASN A 7 -2.21 -11.84 -1.01
C ASN A 7 -1.69 -12.49 -2.29
N HIS A 8 -0.93 -11.73 -3.10
CA HIS A 8 -0.34 -12.20 -4.34
C HIS A 8 0.75 -13.25 -4.11
N LEU A 9 1.67 -13.00 -3.19
CA LEU A 9 2.70 -13.98 -2.82
C LEU A 9 2.07 -15.23 -2.19
N TYR A 10 1.04 -15.06 -1.35
CA TYR A 10 0.30 -16.17 -0.77
C TYR A 10 -0.43 -17.01 -1.84
N SER A 11 -1.08 -16.38 -2.82
CA SER A 11 -1.78 -17.07 -3.90
C SER A 11 -0.82 -17.88 -4.77
N LEU A 12 0.36 -17.31 -5.07
CA LEU A 12 1.41 -17.98 -5.82
C LEU A 12 1.97 -19.19 -5.07
N ARG A 13 2.35 -19.02 -3.79
CA ARG A 13 2.93 -20.10 -2.97
C ARG A 13 1.97 -21.28 -2.78
N ASN A 14 0.67 -21.03 -2.79
CA ASN A 14 -0.35 -22.07 -2.60
C ASN A 14 -1.02 -22.52 -3.91
N LEU A 15 -0.63 -21.96 -5.06
CA LEU A 15 -1.24 -22.21 -6.37
C LEU A 15 -2.78 -22.04 -6.37
N LYS A 16 -3.27 -21.02 -5.67
CA LYS A 16 -4.71 -20.74 -5.52
C LYS A 16 -5.08 -19.45 -6.22
N GLN A 17 -6.25 -19.41 -6.85
CA GLN A 17 -6.80 -18.19 -7.43
C GLN A 17 -7.32 -17.26 -6.31
N ASN A 18 -6.93 -15.99 -6.35
CA ASN A 18 -7.39 -14.97 -5.41
C ASN A 18 -7.85 -13.72 -6.18
N HIS A 19 -9.16 -13.48 -6.21
CA HIS A 19 -9.78 -12.38 -6.92
C HIS A 19 -9.59 -11.01 -6.21
N ASN A 20 -9.25 -11.02 -4.93
CA ASN A 20 -9.14 -9.80 -4.13
C ASN A 20 -7.87 -8.99 -4.43
N ILE A 21 -6.85 -9.60 -5.05
CA ILE A 21 -5.59 -8.93 -5.42
C ILE A 21 -5.88 -7.77 -6.37
N LYS A 22 -6.73 -7.99 -7.38
CA LYS A 22 -7.07 -6.97 -8.39
C LYS A 22 -7.76 -5.77 -7.73
N LYS A 23 -8.67 -6.02 -6.79
CA LYS A 23 -9.35 -4.96 -6.03
C LYS A 23 -8.35 -4.11 -5.22
N LEU A 24 -7.44 -4.76 -4.49
CA LEU A 24 -6.43 -4.08 -3.67
C LEU A 24 -5.41 -3.29 -4.49
N LEU A 25 -5.15 -3.70 -5.73
CA LEU A 25 -4.34 -2.95 -6.69
C LEU A 25 -5.08 -1.73 -7.23
N MET A 26 -6.34 -1.88 -7.63
CA MET A 26 -7.17 -0.76 -8.09
C MET A 26 -7.35 0.30 -7.00
N GLU A 27 -7.51 -0.10 -5.74
CA GLU A 27 -7.59 0.82 -4.60
C GLU A 27 -6.29 1.58 -4.39
N ALA A 28 -5.13 0.90 -4.48
CA ALA A 28 -3.83 1.57 -4.40
C ALA A 28 -3.60 2.54 -5.56
N GLU A 29 -4.10 2.22 -6.75
CA GLU A 29 -4.05 3.10 -7.90
C GLU A 29 -4.96 4.32 -7.73
N ASN A 30 -6.14 4.13 -7.11
CA ASN A 30 -7.04 5.23 -6.75
C ASN A 30 -6.37 6.22 -5.79
N GLU A 31 -5.73 5.72 -4.73
CA GLU A 31 -4.96 6.57 -3.78
C GLU A 31 -3.80 7.31 -4.46
N ARG A 32 -3.11 6.67 -5.40
CA ARG A 32 -2.07 7.34 -6.21
C ARG A 32 -2.68 8.46 -7.05
N GLN A 33 -3.87 8.26 -7.62
CA GLN A 33 -4.54 9.28 -8.40
C GLN A 33 -4.95 10.48 -7.53
N HIS A 34 -5.45 10.24 -6.31
CA HIS A 34 -5.72 11.30 -5.33
C HIS A 34 -4.47 12.17 -5.07
N LEU A 35 -3.29 11.55 -4.91
CA LEU A 35 -2.04 12.28 -4.75
C LEU A 35 -1.69 13.11 -6.01
N LEU A 36 -1.81 12.53 -7.20
CA LEU A 36 -1.49 13.25 -8.44
C LEU A 36 -2.38 14.47 -8.66
N THR A 37 -3.69 14.34 -8.42
CA THR A 37 -4.62 15.49 -8.49
C THR A 37 -4.26 16.57 -7.46
N PHE A 38 -3.79 16.21 -6.27
CA PHE A 38 -3.31 17.19 -5.30
C PHE A 38 -2.05 17.92 -5.79
N LEU A 39 -1.12 17.20 -6.42
CA LEU A 39 0.12 17.77 -6.97
C LEU A 39 -0.10 18.69 -8.18
N GLU A 40 -1.20 18.53 -8.92
CA GLU A 40 -1.57 19.47 -9.99
C GLU A 40 -1.96 20.84 -9.44
N VAL A 41 -2.52 20.89 -8.23
CA VAL A 41 -2.95 22.12 -7.56
C VAL A 41 -1.85 22.70 -6.67
N MET A 42 -1.11 21.84 -5.95
CA MET A 42 -0.08 22.23 -4.98
C MET A 42 1.31 21.85 -5.50
N LYS A 43 2.22 22.83 -5.61
CA LYS A 43 3.63 22.57 -5.91
C LYS A 43 4.41 22.33 -4.61
N PRO A 44 4.82 21.08 -4.30
CA PRO A 44 5.48 20.77 -3.02
C PRO A 44 6.89 21.36 -2.96
N ASN A 45 7.23 21.96 -1.83
CA ASN A 45 8.58 22.42 -1.57
C ASN A 45 9.49 21.24 -1.13
N LEU A 46 10.80 21.46 -1.06
CA LEU A 46 11.78 20.45 -0.64
C LEU A 46 11.42 19.81 0.72
N PHE A 47 10.90 20.60 1.66
CA PHE A 47 10.45 20.11 2.96
C PHE A 47 9.30 19.10 2.84
N ASP A 48 8.27 19.42 2.05
CA ASP A 48 7.12 18.54 1.85
C ASP A 48 7.55 17.23 1.20
N GLN A 49 8.47 17.29 0.23
CA GLN A 49 8.99 16.10 -0.43
C GLN A 49 9.76 15.19 0.53
N ILE A 50 10.56 15.77 1.43
CA ILE A 50 11.29 15.01 2.46
C ILE A 50 10.31 14.41 3.47
N ALA A 51 9.32 15.18 3.92
CA ALA A 51 8.30 14.72 4.85
C ALA A 51 7.50 13.55 4.26
N ILE A 52 7.04 13.64 3.01
CA ILE A 52 6.32 12.56 2.32
C ILE A 52 7.18 11.30 2.24
N LYS A 53 8.47 11.42 1.87
CA LYS A 53 9.38 10.27 1.81
C LYS A 53 9.55 9.61 3.18
N MET A 54 9.74 10.38 4.24
CA MET A 54 9.87 9.86 5.60
C MET A 54 8.61 9.14 6.06
N ILE A 55 7.45 9.76 5.87
CA ILE A 55 6.14 9.16 6.20
C ILE A 55 5.98 7.86 5.42
N GLN A 56 6.27 7.85 4.12
CA GLN A 56 6.14 6.66 3.28
C GLN A 56 7.03 5.51 3.79
N VAL A 57 8.27 5.78 4.20
CA VAL A 57 9.18 4.78 4.78
C VAL A 57 8.61 4.24 6.10
N VAL A 58 8.17 5.10 7.01
CA VAL A 58 7.64 4.67 8.32
C VAL A 58 6.39 3.83 8.13
N PHE A 59 5.40 4.32 7.39
CA PHE A 59 4.14 3.62 7.18
C PHE A 59 4.36 2.29 6.47
N PHE A 60 5.20 2.24 5.42
CA PHE A 60 5.47 0.99 4.72
C PHE A 60 6.05 -0.07 5.66
N ASN A 61 7.08 0.29 6.44
CA ASN A 61 7.73 -0.65 7.36
C ASN A 61 6.79 -1.08 8.49
N SER A 62 6.03 -0.15 9.08
CA SER A 62 5.07 -0.48 10.14
C SER A 62 3.99 -1.46 9.65
N TYR A 63 3.39 -1.21 8.48
CA TYR A 63 2.39 -2.11 7.90
C TYR A 63 2.98 -3.44 7.44
N PHE A 64 4.20 -3.45 6.93
CA PHE A 64 4.90 -4.69 6.56
C PHE A 64 5.16 -5.58 7.78
N ILE A 65 5.69 -5.01 8.87
CA ILE A 65 5.91 -5.71 10.14
C ILE A 65 4.58 -6.19 10.72
N PHE A 66 3.55 -5.34 10.71
CA PHE A 66 2.22 -5.71 11.18
C PHE A 66 1.64 -6.91 10.41
N TYR A 67 1.75 -6.93 9.08
CA TYR A 67 1.32 -8.06 8.25
C TYR A 67 2.12 -9.35 8.54
N LEU A 68 3.41 -9.23 8.88
CA LEU A 68 4.23 -10.38 9.28
C LEU A 68 3.84 -10.94 10.65
N LEU A 69 3.62 -10.07 11.64
CA LEU A 69 3.34 -10.47 13.02
C LEU A 69 1.90 -10.96 13.21
N ALA A 70 0.93 -10.33 12.53
CA ALA A 70 -0.50 -10.61 12.73
C ALA A 70 -1.29 -10.71 11.41
N PRO A 71 -0.96 -11.68 10.53
CA PRO A 71 -1.60 -11.81 9.21
C PRO A 71 -3.12 -12.02 9.30
N LYS A 72 -3.61 -12.69 10.35
CA LYS A 72 -5.05 -12.93 10.56
C LYS A 72 -5.83 -11.65 10.92
N VAL A 73 -5.20 -10.68 11.57
CA VAL A 73 -5.82 -9.39 11.92
C VAL A 73 -5.72 -8.42 10.75
N ALA A 74 -4.58 -8.43 10.05
CA ALA A 74 -4.33 -7.59 8.87
C ALA A 74 -5.21 -7.93 7.66
N HIS A 75 -5.81 -9.12 7.60
CA HIS A 75 -6.82 -9.46 6.59
C HIS A 75 -8.23 -8.93 6.89
N ARG A 76 -8.49 -8.47 8.13
CA ARG A 76 -9.82 -8.05 8.59
C ARG A 76 -10.02 -6.54 8.60
N PHE A 77 -8.94 -5.77 8.61
CA PHE A 77 -8.90 -4.33 8.40
C PHE A 77 -8.67 -4.03 6.91
#